data_AF-A0ABD5WGQ8-F1
#
_entry.id   AF-A0ABD5WGQ8-F1
#
_cell.length_a   1.000
_cell.length_b   1.000
_cell.length_c   1.000
_cell.angle_alpha   90.00
_cell.angle_beta   90.00
_cell.angle_gamma   90.00
#
_symmetry.space_group_name_H-M   'P 1'
#
loop_
_entity.id
_entity.type
_entity.pdbx_description
1 polymer ?
#
loop_
_entity_poly.entity_id
_entity_poly.type
_entity_poly.pdbx_seq_one_letter_code
_entity_poly.pdbx_strand_id
1 'polypeptide(L)'
;MSDDAGPADATDPAGGAEPTDSPGADADAAPDADFLLTRRETPEGTLVAVCDADVLGESFEDGPVSLEVEETFYGGDDAEPADADAVIEGLYDADTANLVGADCVGVAVDAGIIDEERVLDVGGTLHAQLLWL
;
A
#
# COMPACT_ATOMS: atom_id res chain seq x y z
N MET A 1 5.32 -60.14 48.76
CA MET A 1 5.77 -61.24 47.87
C MET A 1 5.20 -60.88 46.51
N SER A 2 5.89 -60.05 45.73
CA SER A 2 7.09 -60.33 44.94
C SER A 2 6.64 -60.23 43.49
N ASP A 3 7.04 -59.15 42.81
CA ASP A 3 8.16 -59.14 41.85
C ASP A 3 7.79 -59.93 40.58
N ASP A 4 7.63 -59.26 39.45
CA ASP A 4 8.72 -59.14 38.47
C ASP A 4 8.22 -58.60 37.10
N ALA A 5 9.16 -57.99 36.39
CA ALA A 5 9.05 -57.06 35.27
C ALA A 5 8.82 -57.68 33.88
N GLY A 6 8.30 -56.82 32.97
CA GLY A 6 8.75 -56.62 31.56
C GLY A 6 8.66 -57.78 30.54
N PRO A 7 8.56 -57.50 29.23
CA PRO A 7 9.35 -56.48 28.53
C PRO A 7 8.58 -55.54 27.58
N ALA A 8 9.33 -54.60 27.02
CA ALA A 8 8.94 -53.52 26.13
C ALA A 8 8.52 -53.98 24.71
N ASP A 9 7.66 -53.19 24.07
CA ASP A 9 7.77 -52.93 22.64
C ASP A 9 7.34 -51.49 22.34
N ALA A 10 8.11 -50.86 21.46
CA ALA A 10 8.09 -49.45 21.15
C ALA A 10 7.09 -49.16 20.04
N THR A 11 6.30 -48.09 20.16
CA THR A 11 5.86 -47.33 18.99
C THR A 11 5.61 -45.89 19.38
N ASP A 12 6.56 -45.03 19.02
CA ASP A 12 6.35 -43.60 18.81
C ASP A 12 5.52 -43.45 17.52
N PRO A 13 4.45 -42.65 17.55
CA PRO A 13 4.47 -41.53 16.62
C PRO A 13 4.00 -40.24 17.29
N ALA A 14 4.93 -39.27 17.29
CA ALA A 14 4.69 -37.84 17.27
C ALA A 14 3.37 -37.49 16.53
N GLY A 15 2.36 -37.07 17.30
CA GLY A 15 1.21 -36.31 16.81
C GLY A 15 1.47 -34.85 17.14
N GLY A 16 1.77 -34.07 16.10
CA GLY A 16 2.25 -32.70 16.19
C GLY A 16 1.34 -31.78 17.01
N ALA A 17 1.95 -31.00 17.89
CA ALA A 17 1.50 -29.63 18.08
C ALA A 17 1.65 -28.95 16.72
N GLU A 18 0.56 -28.45 16.16
CA GLU A 18 0.67 -27.53 15.04
C GLU A 18 1.49 -26.33 15.54
N PRO A 19 2.64 -26.03 14.94
CA PRO A 19 3.16 -24.69 15.07
C PRO A 19 2.08 -23.80 14.45
N THR A 20 1.46 -22.95 15.26
CA THR A 20 0.90 -21.71 14.74
C THR A 20 2.09 -20.95 14.19
N ASP A 21 2.39 -21.21 12.93
CA ASP A 21 3.13 -20.31 12.07
C ASP A 21 2.23 -19.07 12.00
N SER A 22 2.41 -18.19 12.99
CA SER A 22 2.31 -16.77 12.70
C SER A 22 3.32 -16.56 11.59
N PRO A 23 2.93 -16.23 10.35
CA PRO A 23 3.89 -15.56 9.50
C PRO A 23 4.33 -14.36 10.32
N GLY A 24 5.60 -14.36 10.68
CA GLY A 24 6.26 -13.16 11.11
C GLY A 24 5.93 -12.09 10.08
N ALA A 25 5.83 -10.85 10.55
CA ALA A 25 6.05 -9.72 9.69
C ALA A 25 7.48 -9.87 9.14
N ASP A 26 7.61 -10.67 8.08
CA ASP A 26 8.72 -10.59 7.17
C ASP A 26 8.56 -9.21 6.55
N ALA A 27 9.41 -8.32 7.07
CA ALA A 27 9.80 -7.09 6.44
C ALA A 27 10.48 -7.42 5.11
N ASP A 28 9.74 -7.99 4.18
CA ASP A 28 10.02 -7.91 2.76
C ASP A 28 9.35 -6.62 2.32
N ALA A 29 10.07 -5.50 2.51
CA ALA A 29 9.82 -4.31 1.73
C ALA A 29 9.66 -4.76 0.28
N ALA A 30 8.46 -4.64 -0.28
CA ALA A 30 8.17 -5.11 -1.63
C ALA A 30 9.21 -4.48 -2.56
N PRO A 31 10.16 -5.27 -3.08
CA PRO A 31 11.14 -4.71 -3.97
C PRO A 31 10.40 -4.46 -5.30
N ASP A 32 10.51 -3.23 -5.81
CA ASP A 32 10.04 -2.81 -7.13
C ASP A 32 8.54 -2.44 -7.26
N ALA A 33 7.88 -1.95 -6.21
CA ALA A 33 6.56 -1.33 -6.37
C ALA A 33 6.70 0.09 -6.91
N ASP A 34 6.22 0.35 -8.12
CA ASP A 34 6.25 1.68 -8.74
C ASP A 34 5.36 2.68 -7.98
N PHE A 35 4.32 2.20 -7.29
CA PHE A 35 3.35 3.02 -6.58
C PHE A 35 3.08 2.55 -5.15
N LEU A 36 2.72 3.49 -4.30
CA LEU A 36 2.15 3.26 -2.97
C LEU A 36 0.72 3.76 -2.95
N LEU A 37 -0.18 2.92 -2.44
CA LEU A 37 -1.60 3.24 -2.32
C LEU A 37 -2.05 3.12 -0.88
N THR A 38 -2.73 4.16 -0.38
CA THR A 38 -3.38 4.14 0.94
C THR A 38 -4.88 4.36 0.79
N ARG A 39 -5.68 3.59 1.54
CA ARG A 39 -7.14 3.75 1.59
C ARG A 39 -7.60 4.11 2.99
N ARG A 40 -8.43 5.14 3.12
CA ARG A 40 -8.97 5.61 4.40
C ARG A 40 -10.46 5.85 4.30
N GLU A 41 -11.21 5.37 5.29
CA GLU A 41 -12.62 5.73 5.44
C GLU A 41 -12.72 7.08 6.18
N THR A 42 -13.41 8.04 5.56
CA THR A 42 -13.67 9.36 6.13
C THR A 42 -15.19 9.58 6.26
N PRO A 43 -15.65 10.56 7.05
CA PRO A 43 -17.06 10.94 7.08
C PRO A 43 -17.63 11.38 5.72
N GLU A 44 -16.75 11.79 4.80
CA GLU A 44 -17.09 12.27 3.46
C GLU A 44 -17.00 11.16 2.39
N GLY A 45 -16.55 9.95 2.77
CA GLY A 45 -16.41 8.81 1.87
C GLY A 45 -15.02 8.16 1.93
N THR A 46 -14.77 7.28 0.98
CA THR A 46 -13.48 6.60 0.76
C THR A 46 -12.48 7.58 0.17
N LEU A 47 -11.41 7.84 0.91
CA LEU A 47 -10.25 8.58 0.43
C LEU A 47 -9.16 7.61 -0.01
N VAL A 48 -8.67 7.78 -1.23
CA VAL A 48 -7.51 7.06 -1.76
C VAL A 48 -6.35 8.03 -1.96
N ALA A 49 -5.18 7.69 -1.46
CA ALA A 49 -3.95 8.42 -1.74
C ALA A 49 -3.02 7.50 -2.53
N VAL A 50 -2.47 8.00 -3.63
CA VAL A 50 -1.49 7.28 -4.46
C VAL A 50 -0.26 8.15 -4.61
N CYS A 51 0.92 7.58 -4.47
CA CYS A 51 2.14 8.25 -4.89
C CYS A 51 3.12 7.32 -5.60
N ASP A 52 4.00 7.89 -6.42
CA ASP A 52 5.17 7.16 -6.90
C ASP A 52 6.07 6.83 -5.69
N ALA A 53 6.64 5.63 -5.66
CA ALA A 53 7.42 5.20 -4.49
C ALA A 53 8.69 6.04 -4.30
N ASP A 54 9.26 6.58 -5.37
CA ASP A 54 10.47 7.40 -5.39
C ASP A 54 10.26 8.86 -4.96
N VAL A 55 9.01 9.36 -4.95
CA VAL A 55 8.69 10.71 -4.43
C VAL A 55 8.31 10.71 -2.95
N LEU A 56 8.25 9.54 -2.30
CA LEU A 56 7.93 9.42 -0.88
C LEU A 56 9.02 10.09 -0.02
N GLY A 57 8.59 10.93 0.94
CA GLY A 57 9.48 11.68 1.81
C GLY A 57 10.08 12.92 1.17
N GLU A 58 9.74 13.23 -0.09
CA GLU A 58 10.15 14.45 -0.76
C GLU A 58 9.18 15.61 -0.49
N SER A 59 9.69 16.83 -0.71
CA SER A 59 8.91 18.05 -0.62
C SER A 59 9.10 18.86 -1.90
N PHE A 60 8.00 19.27 -2.50
CA PHE A 60 7.98 20.02 -3.74
C PHE A 60 7.33 21.38 -3.53
N GLU A 61 7.91 22.41 -4.15
CA GLU A 61 7.44 23.78 -4.01
C GLU A 61 7.34 24.44 -5.39
N ASP A 62 6.17 25.01 -5.71
CA ASP A 62 5.98 25.91 -6.84
C ASP A 62 5.25 27.17 -6.38
N GLY A 63 6.02 28.26 -6.23
CA GLY A 63 5.51 29.55 -5.79
C GLY A 63 4.78 29.46 -4.43
N PRO A 64 3.46 29.67 -4.36
CA PRO A 64 2.68 29.55 -3.13
C PRO A 64 2.23 28.12 -2.80
N VAL A 65 2.45 27.16 -3.68
CA VAL A 65 2.05 25.76 -3.51
C VAL A 65 3.21 24.96 -2.92
N SER A 66 2.96 24.28 -1.81
CA SER A 66 3.88 23.35 -1.17
C SER A 66 3.22 21.99 -1.03
N LEU A 67 3.88 20.96 -1.54
CA LEU A 67 3.46 19.57 -1.45
C LEU A 67 4.48 18.80 -0.62
N GLU A 68 4.04 18.21 0.48
CA GLU A 68 4.88 17.39 1.35
C GLU A 68 4.37 15.95 1.30
N VAL A 69 5.19 15.05 0.77
CA VAL A 69 4.84 13.64 0.61
C VAL A 69 5.26 12.90 1.88
N GLU A 70 4.61 13.21 2.99
CA GLU A 70 4.99 12.63 4.28
C GLU A 70 4.72 11.12 4.31
N GLU A 71 5.71 10.36 4.81
CA GLU A 71 5.61 8.91 5.00
C GLU A 71 4.36 8.54 5.79
N THR A 72 4.01 9.31 6.83
CA THR A 72 2.82 9.05 7.65
C THR A 72 1.49 9.13 6.88
N PHE A 73 1.47 9.85 5.75
CA PHE A 73 0.27 10.03 4.95
C PHE A 73 0.23 9.13 3.70
N TYR A 74 1.37 8.94 3.04
CA TYR A 74 1.46 8.23 1.75
C TYR A 74 2.19 6.87 1.80
N GLY A 75 2.99 6.62 2.85
CA GLY A 75 3.87 5.44 2.97
C GLY A 75 3.88 4.77 4.34
N GLY A 76 2.87 5.05 5.18
CA GLY A 76 2.79 4.57 6.57
C GLY A 76 2.33 3.13 6.66
N ASP A 77 1.97 2.66 7.86
CA ASP A 77 1.50 1.27 8.07
C ASP A 77 0.26 0.87 7.24
N ASP A 78 -0.47 1.85 6.70
CA ASP A 78 -1.65 1.64 5.85
C ASP A 78 -1.34 1.73 4.33
N ALA A 79 -0.09 2.00 3.95
CA ALA A 79 0.32 2.13 2.57
C ALA A 79 0.76 0.77 2.02
N GLU A 80 0.08 0.35 0.97
CA GLU A 80 0.34 -0.93 0.31
C GLU A 80 0.98 -0.68 -1.06
N PRO A 81 1.99 -1.50 -1.43
CA PRO A 81 2.50 -1.60 -2.79
C PRO A 81 1.36 -1.78 -3.81
N ALA A 82 1.37 -1.00 -4.88
CA ALA A 82 0.37 -1.07 -5.94
C ALA A 82 1.00 -1.09 -7.33
N ASP A 83 0.38 -1.82 -8.25
CA ASP A 83 0.62 -1.72 -9.68
C ASP A 83 -0.39 -0.77 -10.35
N ALA A 84 -0.22 -0.52 -11.66
CA ALA A 84 -1.09 0.40 -12.39
C ALA A 84 -2.57 -0.02 -12.37
N ASP A 85 -2.85 -1.33 -12.43
CA ASP A 85 -4.23 -1.83 -12.38
C ASP A 85 -4.84 -1.58 -10.99
N ALA A 86 -4.11 -1.83 -9.91
CA ALA A 86 -4.54 -1.53 -8.55
C ALA A 86 -4.76 -0.03 -8.31
N VAL A 87 -3.93 0.83 -8.90
CA VAL A 87 -4.16 2.29 -8.89
C VAL A 87 -5.50 2.61 -9.55
N ILE A 88 -5.75 2.10 -10.75
CA ILE A 88 -6.99 2.34 -11.49
C ILE A 88 -8.21 1.86 -10.68
N GLU A 89 -8.18 0.65 -10.14
CA GLU A 89 -9.26 0.11 -9.30
C GLU A 89 -9.50 0.98 -8.06
N GLY A 90 -8.42 1.38 -7.39
CA GLY A 90 -8.49 2.27 -6.22
C GLY A 90 -9.16 3.60 -6.54
N LEU A 91 -8.86 4.21 -7.68
CA LEU A 91 -9.46 5.48 -8.09
C LEU A 91 -10.95 5.37 -8.43
N TYR A 92 -11.39 4.23 -8.98
CA TYR A 92 -12.80 3.99 -9.28
C TYR A 92 -13.65 3.75 -8.03
N ASP A 93 -13.07 3.15 -7.00
CA ASP A 93 -13.76 2.91 -5.73
C ASP A 93 -13.67 4.09 -4.74
N ALA A 94 -12.86 5.11 -5.05
CA ALA A 94 -12.72 6.28 -4.21
C ALA A 94 -13.95 7.18 -4.33
N ASP A 95 -14.25 7.95 -3.28
CA ASP A 95 -15.07 9.16 -3.36
C ASP A 95 -14.16 10.39 -3.62
N THR A 96 -12.95 10.37 -3.05
CA THR A 96 -11.91 11.38 -3.24
C THR A 96 -10.56 10.69 -3.41
N ALA A 97 -9.73 11.16 -4.34
CA ALA A 97 -8.36 10.68 -4.45
C ALA A 97 -7.33 11.79 -4.64
N ASN A 98 -6.15 11.62 -4.04
CA ASN A 98 -4.97 12.47 -4.24
C ASN A 98 -3.86 11.64 -4.84
N LEU A 99 -3.29 12.11 -5.95
CA LEU A 99 -2.17 11.47 -6.64
C LEU A 99 -0.97 12.40 -6.63
N VAL A 100 0.21 11.85 -6.37
CA VAL A 100 1.48 12.59 -6.38
C VAL A 100 2.56 11.75 -7.06
N GLY A 101 3.10 12.26 -8.15
CA GLY A 101 4.08 11.53 -8.95
C GLY A 101 3.72 11.54 -10.42
N ALA A 102 4.74 11.55 -11.29
CA ALA A 102 4.52 11.61 -12.73
C ALA A 102 3.93 10.31 -13.28
N ASP A 103 4.35 9.17 -12.74
CA ASP A 103 3.99 7.86 -13.26
C ASP A 103 2.55 7.48 -12.83
N CYS A 104 2.18 7.64 -11.56
CA CYS A 104 0.83 7.35 -11.09
C CYS A 104 -0.22 8.32 -11.68
N VAL A 105 0.12 9.59 -11.84
CA VAL A 105 -0.74 10.57 -12.53
C VAL A 105 -0.89 10.20 -14.00
N GLY A 106 0.20 9.77 -14.65
CA GLY A 106 0.19 9.27 -16.02
C GLY A 106 -0.79 8.10 -16.20
N VAL A 107 -0.73 7.10 -15.32
CA VAL A 107 -1.68 5.96 -15.31
C VAL A 107 -3.13 6.43 -15.25
N ALA A 108 -3.45 7.37 -14.37
CA ALA A 108 -4.81 7.89 -14.20
C ALA A 108 -5.31 8.68 -15.42
N VAL A 109 -4.41 9.42 -16.08
CA VAL A 109 -4.70 10.16 -17.33
C VAL A 109 -4.89 9.21 -18.50
N ASP A 110 -4.00 8.23 -18.67
CA ASP A 110 -4.08 7.22 -19.73
C ASP A 110 -5.34 6.36 -19.61
N ALA A 111 -5.78 6.07 -18.39
CA ALA A 111 -7.05 5.40 -18.10
C ALA A 111 -8.30 6.30 -18.34
N GLY A 112 -8.11 7.60 -18.58
CA GLY A 112 -9.19 8.56 -18.79
C GLY A 112 -9.97 8.91 -17.52
N ILE A 113 -9.42 8.61 -16.34
CA ILE A 113 -10.03 8.92 -15.04
C ILE A 113 -9.76 10.40 -14.69
N ILE A 114 -8.55 10.86 -14.98
CA ILE A 114 -8.13 12.25 -14.79
C ILE A 114 -7.94 12.90 -16.16
N ASP A 115 -8.37 14.16 -16.26
CA ASP A 115 -8.15 14.97 -17.45
C ASP A 115 -6.75 15.60 -17.37
N GLU A 116 -5.94 15.50 -18.42
CA GLU A 116 -4.58 16.05 -18.46
C GLU A 116 -4.55 17.56 -18.16
N GLU A 117 -5.61 18.29 -18.52
CA GLU A 117 -5.72 19.74 -18.24
C GLU A 117 -5.96 20.04 -16.75
N ARG A 118 -6.27 19.01 -15.95
CA ARG A 118 -6.47 19.11 -14.49
C ARG A 118 -5.29 18.62 -13.67
N VAL A 119 -4.17 18.26 -14.32
CA VAL A 119 -2.91 17.93 -13.67
C VAL A 119 -2.14 19.20 -13.33
N LEU A 120 -1.65 19.27 -12.10
CA LEU A 120 -0.82 20.37 -11.61
C LEU A 120 0.65 19.94 -11.59
N ASP A 121 1.51 20.73 -12.24
CA ASP A 121 2.97 20.63 -12.04
C ASP A 121 3.35 21.36 -10.75
N VAL A 122 4.05 20.67 -9.86
CA VAL A 122 4.53 21.24 -8.60
C VAL A 122 6.01 20.92 -8.45
N GLY A 123 6.87 21.89 -8.72
CA GLY A 123 8.28 21.86 -8.30
C GLY A 123 9.09 20.66 -8.82
N GLY A 124 8.68 20.03 -9.93
CA GLY A 124 9.34 18.85 -10.50
C GLY A 124 8.59 17.53 -10.31
N THR A 125 7.42 17.53 -9.67
CA THR A 125 6.48 16.40 -9.66
C THR A 125 5.12 16.81 -10.24
N LEU A 126 4.25 15.82 -10.47
CA LEU A 126 2.87 16.05 -10.84
C LEU A 126 1.94 15.76 -9.66
N HIS A 127 0.88 16.54 -9.56
CA HIS A 127 -0.20 16.33 -8.61
C HIS A 127 -1.53 16.35 -9.32
N ALA A 128 -2.43 15.44 -8.93
CA ALA A 128 -3.81 15.47 -9.37
C ALA A 128 -4.75 15.11 -8.22
N GLN A 129 -5.96 15.67 -8.27
CA GLN A 129 -7.02 15.38 -7.31
C GLN A 129 -8.30 14.98 -8.06
N LEU A 130 -8.88 13.89 -7.61
CA LEU A 130 -10.16 13.36 -8.08
C LEU A 130 -11.21 13.57 -7.00
N LEU A 131 -12.37 14.05 -7.42
CA LEU A 131 -13.56 14.18 -6.58
C LEU A 131 -14.76 13.65 -7.37
N TRP A 132 -15.33 12.55 -6.91
CA TRP A 132 -16.59 12.04 -7.43
C TRP A 132 -17.75 12.74 -6.70
N LEU A 133 -18.66 13.36 -7.46
CA LEU A 133 -19.83 14.09 -6.96
C LEU A 133 -21.13 13.31 -7.19
#